data_AF-A0A2D4H9L7-F1
#
_entry.id   AF-A0A2D4H9L7-F1
#
_cell.length_a   1.000
_cell.length_b   1.000
_cell.length_c   1.000
_cell.angle_alpha   90.00
_cell.angle_beta   90.00
_cell.angle_gamma   90.00
#
_symmetry.space_group_name_H-M   'P 1'
#
loop_
_entity.id
_entity.type
_entity.pdbx_description
1 polymer ?
#
loop_
_entity_poly.entity_id
_entity_poly.type
_entity_poly.pdbx_seq_one_letter_code
_entity_poly.pdbx_strand_id
1 'polypeptide(L)'
;ILEGHDQEAGWRAFMWNPGNKSYTHFNRHIIRCSLLKVWKEIKHKHYMKIPGWVSVMEALIHPNASETGRKIRYYNVLNTQGELKTNQELRQQRMKIECWPYLQLKMRYKKDIEEFGIEVKPKQLDKILEET
;
A
#
# COMPACT_ATOMS: atom_id res chain seq x y z
N ILE A 1 6.98 15.22 -10.30
CA ILE A 1 7.73 14.61 -9.18
C ILE A 1 6.97 14.89 -7.88
N LEU A 2 5.97 14.07 -7.55
CA LEU A 2 5.20 14.22 -6.31
C LEU A 2 5.97 13.71 -5.08
N GLU A 3 6.91 12.78 -5.31
CA GLU A 3 7.70 12.12 -4.27
C GLU A 3 8.59 13.11 -3.52
N GLY A 4 9.16 14.13 -4.17
CA GLY A 4 10.13 15.01 -3.51
C GLY A 4 11.36 14.22 -2.99
N HIS A 5 12.47 14.91 -2.78
CA HIS A 5 13.71 14.24 -2.36
C HIS A 5 13.70 13.81 -0.87
N ASP A 6 12.68 14.23 -0.12
CA ASP A 6 12.66 14.26 1.35
C ASP A 6 11.54 13.40 1.98
N GLN A 7 10.94 12.47 1.24
CA GLN A 7 9.85 11.65 1.78
C GLN A 7 10.33 10.27 2.23
N GLU A 8 10.15 10.00 3.52
CA GLU A 8 10.49 8.74 4.18
C GLU A 8 9.55 7.57 3.78
N ALA A 9 8.44 7.88 3.10
CA ALA A 9 7.49 6.95 2.50
C ALA A 9 7.09 7.46 1.10
N GLY A 10 6.64 6.59 0.19
CA GLY A 10 6.16 7.06 -1.12
C GLY A 10 4.73 7.61 -1.05
N TRP A 11 4.35 8.40 -2.06
CA TRP A 11 3.03 9.04 -2.18
C TRP A 11 1.85 8.03 -2.09
N ARG A 12 2.09 6.76 -2.44
CA ARG A 12 1.08 5.68 -2.38
C ARG A 12 0.71 5.31 -0.96
N ALA A 13 1.67 5.25 -0.04
CA ALA A 13 1.41 5.03 1.39
C ALA A 13 0.59 6.19 2.02
N PHE A 14 0.91 7.43 1.64
CA PHE A 14 0.21 8.63 2.12
C PHE A 14 -1.26 8.67 1.69
N MET A 15 -1.52 8.30 0.44
CA MET A 15 -2.87 8.24 -0.11
C MET A 15 -3.75 7.19 0.59
N TRP A 16 -3.16 6.07 1.01
CA TRP A 16 -3.94 5.01 1.63
C TRP A 16 -4.23 5.27 3.12
N ASN A 17 -3.27 5.85 3.86
CA ASN A 17 -3.39 6.11 5.30
C ASN A 17 -3.23 7.60 5.67
N PRO A 18 -4.15 8.48 5.23
CA PRO A 18 -4.01 9.93 5.38
C PRO A 18 -4.16 10.43 6.83
N GLY A 19 -4.60 9.57 7.75
CA GLY A 19 -4.78 9.89 9.17
C GLY A 19 -3.57 9.61 10.06
N ASN A 20 -2.51 9.01 9.52
CA ASN A 20 -1.32 8.70 10.32
C ASN A 20 -0.53 9.98 10.65
N LYS A 21 -0.30 10.20 11.94
CA LYS A 21 0.36 11.40 12.49
C LYS A 21 1.79 11.59 12.00
N SER A 22 2.47 10.49 11.62
CA SER A 22 3.79 10.51 10.98
C SER A 22 3.83 11.30 9.67
N TYR A 23 2.65 11.56 9.07
CA TYR A 23 2.52 12.12 7.72
C TYR A 23 2.00 13.56 7.70
N THR A 24 1.97 14.23 8.84
CA THR A 24 1.52 15.63 8.96
C THR A 24 2.32 16.60 8.07
N HIS A 25 3.59 16.30 7.76
CA HIS A 25 4.41 17.10 6.84
C HIS A 25 3.92 17.08 5.39
N PHE A 26 3.39 15.95 4.89
CA PHE A 26 2.85 15.87 3.53
C PHE A 26 1.68 16.85 3.31
N ASN A 27 0.86 17.03 4.36
CA ASN A 27 -0.28 17.95 4.37
C ASN A 27 0.12 19.44 4.45
N ARG A 28 1.38 19.79 4.76
CA ARG A 28 1.79 21.20 4.88
C ARG A 28 1.93 21.90 3.53
N HIS A 29 2.14 21.13 2.45
CA HIS A 29 2.32 21.68 1.11
C HIS A 29 0.97 21.84 0.39
N ILE A 30 0.63 23.05 -0.05
CA ILE A 30 -0.70 23.39 -0.58
C ILE A 30 -1.14 22.47 -1.74
N ILE A 31 -0.26 22.17 -2.70
CA ILE A 31 -0.55 21.27 -3.82
C ILE A 31 -0.84 19.85 -3.34
N ARG A 32 -0.06 19.36 -2.37
CA ARG A 32 -0.20 18.00 -1.82
C ARG A 32 -1.49 17.87 -1.00
N CYS A 33 -1.82 18.93 -0.27
CA CYS A 33 -3.05 19.04 0.50
C CYS A 33 -4.30 18.99 -0.40
N SER A 34 -4.29 19.73 -1.51
CA SER A 34 -5.37 19.70 -2.51
C SER A 34 -5.49 18.32 -3.17
N LEU A 35 -4.36 17.71 -3.54
CA LEU A 35 -4.35 16.35 -4.10
C LEU A 35 -4.92 15.31 -3.13
N LEU A 36 -4.61 15.41 -1.84
CA LEU A 36 -5.17 14.50 -0.84
C LEU A 36 -6.68 14.67 -0.63
N LYS A 37 -7.21 15.90 -0.74
CA LYS A 37 -8.66 16.13 -0.69
C LYS A 37 -9.35 15.45 -1.86
N VAL A 38 -8.87 15.69 -3.08
CA VAL A 38 -9.39 15.05 -4.30
C VAL A 38 -9.26 13.52 -4.20
N TRP A 39 -8.13 13.03 -3.72
CA TRP A 39 -7.93 11.60 -3.52
C TRP A 39 -8.90 10.99 -2.51
N LYS A 40 -9.18 11.66 -1.38
CA LYS A 40 -10.17 11.18 -0.39
C LYS A 40 -11.56 11.04 -1.02
N GLU A 41 -11.97 11.98 -1.84
CA GLU A 41 -13.25 11.93 -2.55
C GLU A 41 -13.30 10.78 -3.56
N ILE A 42 -12.26 10.61 -4.39
CA ILE A 42 -12.14 9.49 -5.33
C ILE A 42 -12.13 8.16 -4.57
N LYS A 43 -11.37 8.08 -3.48
CA LYS A 43 -11.27 6.89 -2.64
C LYS A 43 -12.63 6.50 -2.10
N HIS A 44 -13.35 7.45 -1.49
CA HIS A 44 -14.66 7.21 -0.93
C HIS A 44 -15.68 6.77 -1.99
N LYS A 45 -15.60 7.31 -3.21
CA LYS A 45 -16.53 6.99 -4.30
C LYS A 45 -16.24 5.63 -4.97
N HIS A 46 -14.97 5.23 -5.08
CA HIS A 46 -14.58 4.10 -5.93
C HIS A 46 -13.99 2.89 -5.17
N TYR A 47 -13.50 3.09 -3.94
CA TYR A 47 -12.84 2.06 -3.15
C TYR A 47 -13.52 1.84 -1.80
N MET A 48 -14.42 0.86 -1.75
CA MET A 48 -15.03 0.36 -0.51
C MET A 48 -14.13 -0.66 0.24
N LYS A 49 -13.10 -1.17 -0.45
CA LYS A 49 -12.10 -2.13 0.04
C LYS A 49 -10.70 -1.65 -0.32
N ILE A 50 -9.68 -2.20 0.33
CA ILE A 50 -8.28 -1.93 -0.04
C ILE A 50 -8.00 -2.48 -1.43
N PRO A 51 -7.60 -1.67 -2.41
CA PRO A 51 -7.26 -2.19 -3.73
C PRO A 51 -5.93 -2.91 -3.69
N GLY A 52 -5.84 -4.00 -4.46
CA GLY A 52 -4.67 -4.86 -4.38
C GLY A 52 -3.37 -4.25 -4.92
N TRP A 53 -3.40 -3.10 -5.62
CA TRP A 53 -2.19 -2.39 -6.06
C TRP A 53 -1.47 -1.65 -4.93
N VAL A 54 -2.12 -1.47 -3.76
CA VAL A 54 -1.50 -0.79 -2.62
C VAL A 54 -0.28 -1.58 -2.16
N SER A 55 0.85 -0.89 -2.01
CA SER A 55 2.07 -1.47 -1.47
C SER A 55 1.95 -1.65 0.04
N VAL A 56 1.97 -2.91 0.48
CA VAL A 56 1.75 -3.25 1.88
C VAL A 56 2.97 -2.90 2.71
N MET A 57 4.17 -3.07 2.13
CA MET A 57 5.43 -2.81 2.81
C MET A 57 5.79 -1.33 2.84
N GLU A 58 5.42 -0.56 1.83
CA GLU A 58 5.56 0.91 1.83
C GLU A 58 4.68 1.54 2.93
N ALA A 59 3.51 0.96 3.20
CA ALA A 59 2.63 1.39 4.29
C ALA A 59 3.07 0.87 5.68
N LEU A 60 3.95 -0.13 5.75
CA LEU A 60 4.40 -0.81 6.99
C LEU A 60 5.78 -0.37 7.49
N ILE A 61 6.74 -0.14 6.58
CA ILE A 61 8.17 -0.15 6.90
C ILE A 61 8.79 1.20 6.56
N HIS A 62 8.81 2.08 7.54
CA HIS A 62 9.77 3.18 7.63
C HIS A 62 11.22 2.61 7.71
N PRO A 63 12.26 3.42 7.44
CA PRO A 63 12.96 3.54 6.16
C PRO A 63 13.77 2.29 5.71
N ASN A 64 13.76 1.17 6.45
CA ASN A 64 14.63 0.01 6.19
C ASN A 64 14.08 -0.99 5.17
N ALA A 65 12.92 -0.73 4.56
CA ALA A 65 12.49 -1.50 3.40
C ALA A 65 13.44 -1.23 2.25
N SER A 66 14.12 -2.27 1.78
CA SER A 66 14.81 -2.24 0.50
C SER A 66 13.87 -1.74 -0.60
N GLU A 67 14.41 -1.15 -1.67
CA GLU A 67 13.59 -0.69 -2.81
C GLU A 67 12.66 -1.79 -3.34
N THR A 68 13.10 -3.05 -3.24
CA THR A 68 12.32 -4.25 -3.56
C THR A 68 11.11 -4.43 -2.65
N GLY A 69 11.26 -4.18 -1.34
CA GLY A 69 10.17 -4.21 -0.37
C GLY A 69 9.10 -3.16 -0.68
N ARG A 70 9.50 -1.94 -1.03
CA ARG A 70 8.57 -0.83 -1.34
C ARG A 70 7.64 -1.13 -2.52
N LYS A 71 7.98 -2.07 -3.41
CA LYS A 71 7.16 -2.47 -4.56
C LYS A 71 6.20 -3.64 -4.28
N ILE A 72 6.20 -4.23 -3.08
CA ILE A 72 5.36 -5.40 -2.76
C ILE A 72 3.90 -4.97 -2.53
N ARG A 73 3.06 -5.26 -3.52
CA ARG A 73 1.61 -4.97 -3.52
C ARG A 73 0.81 -6.15 -2.98
N TYR A 74 -0.43 -5.90 -2.57
CA TYR A 74 -1.37 -6.97 -2.21
C TYR A 74 -1.57 -7.99 -3.33
N TYR A 75 -1.62 -7.56 -4.60
CA TYR A 75 -1.68 -8.49 -5.75
C TYR A 75 -0.53 -9.49 -5.79
N ASN A 76 0.64 -9.14 -5.25
CA ASN A 76 1.78 -10.06 -5.24
C ASN A 76 1.67 -11.09 -4.12
N VAL A 77 1.16 -10.68 -2.95
CA VAL A 77 1.19 -11.49 -1.73
C VAL A 77 -0.10 -12.26 -1.45
N LEU A 78 -1.20 -11.94 -2.13
CA LEU A 78 -2.46 -12.67 -2.02
C LEU A 78 -2.58 -13.76 -3.09
N ASN A 79 -3.27 -14.85 -2.75
CA ASN A 79 -3.71 -15.86 -3.71
C ASN A 79 -4.99 -15.41 -4.46
N THR A 80 -5.48 -16.25 -5.38
CA THR A 80 -6.68 -15.94 -6.18
C THR A 80 -7.96 -15.80 -5.35
N GLN A 81 -7.97 -16.33 -4.14
CA GLN A 81 -9.06 -16.28 -3.17
C GLN A 81 -8.96 -15.04 -2.27
N GLY A 82 -7.86 -14.28 -2.35
CA GLY A 82 -7.60 -13.12 -1.51
C GLY A 82 -6.93 -13.42 -0.17
N GLU A 83 -6.47 -14.65 0.02
CA GLU A 83 -5.80 -15.07 1.24
C GLU A 83 -4.29 -14.79 1.13
N LEU A 84 -3.68 -14.43 2.25
CA LEU A 84 -2.25 -14.16 2.31
C LEU A 84 -1.44 -15.45 2.09
N LYS A 85 -0.59 -15.44 1.06
CA LYS A 85 0.37 -16.51 0.79
C LYS A 85 1.35 -16.66 1.95
N THR A 86 1.70 -17.90 2.25
CA THR A 86 2.75 -18.26 3.19
C THR A 86 4.12 -17.74 2.74
N ASN A 87 5.05 -17.55 3.69
CA ASN A 87 6.43 -17.16 3.36
C ASN A 87 7.09 -18.17 2.41
N GLN A 88 6.73 -19.47 2.51
CA GLN A 88 7.23 -20.51 1.62
C GLN A 88 6.74 -20.34 0.17
N GLU A 89 5.45 -20.08 -0.04
CA GLU A 89 4.88 -19.83 -1.38
C GLU A 89 5.49 -18.58 -2.01
N LEU A 90 5.72 -17.53 -1.23
CA LEU A 90 6.38 -16.31 -1.71
C LEU A 90 7.83 -16.59 -2.14
N ARG A 91 8.57 -17.41 -1.38
CA ARG A 91 9.94 -17.84 -1.77
C ARG A 91 9.94 -18.65 -3.07
N GLN A 92 8.96 -19.52 -3.27
CA GLN A 92 8.81 -20.28 -4.53
C GLN A 92 8.56 -19.33 -5.73
N GLN A 93 7.87 -18.20 -5.49
CA GLN A 93 7.66 -17.13 -6.47
C GLN A 93 8.85 -16.17 -6.60
N ARG A 94 10.02 -16.55 -6.07
CA ARG A 94 11.24 -15.72 -6.03
C ARG A 94 11.09 -14.40 -5.28
N MET A 95 10.03 -14.23 -4.48
CA MET A 95 9.87 -13.10 -3.57
C MET A 95 10.56 -13.43 -2.25
N LYS A 96 11.75 -12.88 -2.05
CA LYS A 96 12.48 -13.01 -0.80
C LYS A 96 11.98 -11.98 0.21
N ILE A 97 11.04 -12.39 1.06
CA ILE A 97 10.62 -11.63 2.25
C ILE A 97 11.18 -12.35 3.47
N GLU A 98 12.03 -11.66 4.23
CA GLU A 98 12.53 -12.17 5.51
C GLU A 98 11.38 -12.46 6.49
N CYS A 99 11.62 -13.34 7.45
CA CYS A 99 10.58 -13.79 8.38
C CYS A 99 9.98 -12.61 9.19
N TRP A 100 10.81 -11.65 9.59
CA TRP A 100 10.34 -10.51 10.40
C TRP A 100 9.42 -9.55 9.62
N PRO A 101 9.80 -9.03 8.43
CA PRO A 101 8.89 -8.29 7.56
C PRO A 101 7.61 -9.05 7.23
N TYR A 102 7.70 -10.37 7.03
CA TYR A 102 6.52 -11.19 6.76
C TYR A 102 5.54 -11.25 7.95
N LEU A 103 6.03 -11.27 9.19
CA LEU A 103 5.17 -11.18 10.37
C LEU A 103 4.42 -9.84 10.42
N GLN A 104 5.10 -8.73 10.09
CA GLN A 104 4.47 -7.41 10.00
C GLN A 104 3.38 -7.36 8.91
N LEU A 105 3.68 -7.93 7.73
CA LEU A 105 2.72 -8.10 6.64
C LEU A 105 1.48 -8.86 7.11
N LYS A 106 1.67 -9.98 7.81
CA LYS A 106 0.57 -10.82 8.30
C LYS A 106 -0.33 -10.06 9.29
N MET A 107 0.25 -9.31 10.22
CA MET A 107 -0.51 -8.48 11.17
C MET A 107 -1.33 -7.40 10.45
N ARG A 108 -0.73 -6.73 9.46
CA ARG A 108 -1.41 -5.68 8.69
C ARG A 108 -2.54 -6.23 7.85
N TYR A 109 -2.29 -7.32 7.11
CA TYR A 109 -3.31 -8.03 6.34
C TYR A 109 -4.53 -8.36 7.20
N LYS A 110 -4.32 -8.90 8.40
CA LYS A 110 -5.42 -9.24 9.32
C LYS A 110 -6.24 -7.99 9.67
N LYS A 111 -5.58 -6.90 10.08
CA LYS A 111 -6.25 -5.64 10.40
C LYS A 111 -7.02 -5.08 9.21
N ASP A 112 -6.41 -5.10 8.03
CA ASP A 112 -6.98 -4.54 6.81
C ASP A 112 -8.19 -5.34 6.31
N ILE A 113 -8.17 -6.67 6.44
CA ILE A 113 -9.33 -7.53 6.18
C ILE A 113 -10.46 -7.22 7.15
N GLU A 114 -10.17 -7.07 8.44
CA GLU A 114 -11.17 -6.82 9.48
C GLU A 114 -11.81 -5.42 9.35
N GLU A 115 -11.03 -4.40 8.98
CA GLU A 115 -11.49 -3.00 8.96
C GLU A 115 -12.12 -2.61 7.62
N PHE A 116 -11.55 -3.04 6.49
CA PHE A 116 -11.95 -2.58 5.16
C PHE A 116 -12.17 -3.70 4.14
N GLY A 117 -11.64 -4.90 4.37
CA GLY A 117 -11.55 -5.94 3.35
C GLY A 117 -10.56 -5.58 2.23
N ILE A 118 -10.13 -6.56 1.45
CA ILE A 118 -9.19 -6.35 0.33
C ILE A 118 -9.85 -6.77 -0.99
N GLU A 119 -9.66 -5.96 -2.01
CA GLU A 119 -10.11 -6.20 -3.38
C GLU A 119 -9.03 -6.95 -4.16
N VAL A 120 -9.32 -8.21 -4.50
CA VAL A 120 -8.41 -9.10 -5.23
C VAL A 120 -8.45 -8.80 -6.73
N LYS A 121 -9.60 -8.34 -7.25
CA LYS A 121 -9.79 -8.10 -8.68
C LYS A 121 -9.48 -6.64 -9.01
N PRO A 122 -8.61 -6.37 -10.00
CA PRO A 122 -8.31 -5.01 -10.41
C PRO A 122 -9.56 -4.33 -11.01
N LYS A 123 -9.78 -3.09 -10.59
CA LYS A 123 -10.77 -2.16 -11.13
C LYS A 123 -10.18 -1.35 -12.27
N GLN A 124 -11.02 -0.66 -13.03
CA GLN A 124 -10.56 0.20 -14.13
C GLN A 124 -9.60 1.31 -13.65
N LEU A 125 -9.84 1.89 -12.47
CA LEU A 125 -8.98 2.90 -11.87
C LEU A 125 -7.60 2.36 -11.48
N ASP A 126 -7.49 1.06 -11.18
CA ASP A 126 -6.20 0.45 -10.80
C ASP A 126 -5.22 0.53 -11.97
N LYS A 127 -5.68 0.30 -13.20
CA LYS A 127 -4.84 0.38 -14.42
C LYS A 127 -4.15 1.74 -14.56
N ILE A 128 -4.87 2.84 -14.28
CA ILE A 128 -4.34 4.20 -14.37
C ILE A 128 -3.26 4.45 -13.31
N LEU A 129 -3.43 3.89 -12.11
CA LEU A 129 -2.54 4.09 -10.96
C LEU A 129 -1.32 3.16 -10.96
N GLU A 130 -1.39 2.05 -11.72
CA GLU A 130 -0.30 1.11 -11.91
C GLU A 130 0.67 1.52 -13.02
N GLU A 131 0.20 2.25 -14.03
CA GLU A 131 0.99 2.73 -15.19
C GLU A 131 1.83 4.00 -14.90
N THR A 132 1.78 4.53 -13.67
CA THR A 132 2.53 5.72 -13.21
C THR A 132 3.67 5.40 -12.25
#